data_AF-A0A967SPI0-F1
#
_entry.id   AF-A0A967SPI0-F1
#
_cell.length_a   1.000
_cell.length_b   1.000
_cell.length_c   1.000
_cell.angle_alpha   90.00
_cell.angle_beta   90.00
_cell.angle_gamma   90.00
#
_symmetry.space_group_name_H-M   'P 1'
#
loop_
_entity.id
_entity.type
_entity.pdbx_description
1 polymer ?
#
loop_
_entity_poly.entity_id
_entity_poly.type
_entity_poly.pdbx_seq_one_letter_code
_entity_poly.pdbx_strand_id
1 'polypeptide(L)'
;MLKFKAKQGMGSVTKQDKTGEVQVTEKVGDPVLSEKPLANLGVSLGTTINTGNYNNVKIQVSLHMPAGLDEIDVVFEKALTWVDAKLNEVKSEVIGE
;
A
#
# COMPACT_ATOMS: atom_id res chain seq x y z
N MET A 1 13.07 -34.69 -29.65
CA MET A 1 11.95 -33.74 -29.88
C MET A 1 10.94 -33.94 -28.74
N LEU A 2 11.08 -33.21 -27.62
CA LEU A 2 10.23 -33.37 -26.44
C LEU A 2 9.33 -32.15 -26.31
N LYS A 3 8.01 -32.38 -26.39
CA LYS A 3 6.96 -31.36 -26.30
C LYS A 3 6.73 -31.00 -24.83
N PHE A 4 6.81 -29.71 -24.49
CA PHE A 4 6.44 -29.20 -23.17
C PHE A 4 4.94 -28.84 -23.15
N LYS A 5 4.17 -29.46 -22.24
CA LYS A 5 2.86 -28.95 -21.80
C LYS A 5 3.07 -28.26 -20.44
N ALA A 6 2.94 -26.94 -20.41
CA ALA A 6 2.95 -26.17 -19.16
C ALA A 6 1.57 -26.27 -18.51
N LYS A 7 1.50 -26.89 -17.33
CA LYS A 7 0.39 -26.75 -16.38
C LYS A 7 0.90 -25.81 -15.28
N GLN A 8 0.40 -24.57 -15.25
CA GLN A 8 0.70 -23.62 -14.18
C GLN A 8 0.17 -24.18 -12.85
N GLY A 9 1.08 -24.68 -12.03
CA GLY A 9 0.85 -25.05 -10.64
C GLY A 9 2.07 -24.57 -9.84
N MET A 10 1.79 -23.82 -8.79
CA MET A 10 2.61 -23.54 -7.60
C MET A 10 4.11 -23.91 -7.71
N GLY A 11 4.97 -22.90 -7.86
CA GLY A 11 6.42 -23.09 -7.80
C GLY A 11 6.92 -23.21 -6.36
N SER A 12 7.55 -24.33 -6.00
CA SER A 12 8.33 -24.49 -4.77
C SER A 12 9.82 -24.36 -5.08
N VAL A 13 10.52 -23.45 -4.39
CA VAL A 13 11.99 -23.33 -4.48
C VAL A 13 12.62 -24.17 -3.38
N THR A 14 13.20 -25.32 -3.74
CA THR A 14 13.98 -26.14 -2.80
C THR A 14 15.45 -25.78 -2.96
N LYS A 15 16.06 -25.16 -1.94
CA LYS A 15 17.52 -25.09 -1.81
C LYS A 15 17.98 -26.31 -1.02
N GLN A 16 18.92 -27.07 -1.58
CA GLN A 16 19.44 -28.30 -0.99
C GLN A 16 20.88 -28.06 -0.53
N ASP A 17 21.07 -27.89 0.77
CA ASP A 17 22.39 -27.93 1.42
C ASP A 17 22.57 -29.26 2.17
N LYS A 18 23.82 -29.77 2.20
CA LYS A 18 24.20 -31.17 2.42
C LYS A 18 24.17 -31.71 3.86
N THR A 19 23.46 -31.10 4.82
CA THR A 19 23.51 -31.58 6.20
C THR A 19 22.20 -31.38 6.96
N GLY A 20 21.40 -32.45 7.06
CA GLY A 20 20.36 -32.63 8.08
C GLY A 20 19.06 -31.86 7.83
N GLU A 21 17.97 -32.58 7.59
CA GLU A 21 16.63 -32.02 7.38
C GLU A 21 16.14 -31.21 8.58
N VAL A 22 15.99 -29.91 8.38
CA VAL A 22 15.07 -29.08 9.16
C VAL A 22 14.06 -28.51 8.17
N GLN A 23 12.85 -29.08 8.17
CA GLN A 23 11.72 -28.55 7.41
C GLN A 23 11.18 -27.31 8.13
N VAL A 24 11.65 -26.13 7.74
CA VAL A 24 10.93 -24.88 8.05
C VAL A 24 9.92 -24.66 6.94
N THR A 25 8.68 -25.10 7.17
CA THR A 25 7.54 -24.77 6.33
C THR A 25 7.07 -23.35 6.65
N GLU A 26 7.63 -22.34 5.99
CA GLU A 26 6.95 -21.05 5.90
C GLU A 26 5.75 -21.20 4.96
N LYS A 27 4.54 -21.07 5.51
CA LYS A 27 3.31 -20.93 4.73
C LYS A 27 3.38 -19.62 3.97
N VAL A 28 3.75 -19.67 2.69
CA VAL A 28 3.54 -18.57 1.76
C VAL A 28 2.03 -18.36 1.69
N GLY A 29 1.57 -17.22 2.21
CA GLY A 29 0.16 -16.93 2.47
C GLY A 29 -0.74 -17.20 1.28
N ASP A 30 -1.93 -17.72 1.58
CA ASP A 30 -2.98 -17.94 0.60
C ASP A 30 -3.24 -16.66 -0.21
N PRO A 31 -3.46 -16.74 -1.54
CA PRO A 31 -3.96 -15.58 -2.26
C PRO A 31 -5.32 -15.23 -1.67
N VAL A 32 -5.40 -14.07 -0.99
CA VAL A 32 -6.66 -13.49 -0.55
C VAL A 32 -7.41 -13.07 -1.82
N LEU A 33 -8.05 -14.04 -2.46
CA LEU A 33 -9.09 -13.80 -3.44
C LEU A 33 -10.23 -13.17 -2.64
N SER A 34 -10.26 -11.84 -2.63
CA SER A 34 -11.41 -11.12 -2.12
C SER A 34 -12.65 -11.66 -2.82
N GLU A 35 -13.52 -12.34 -2.08
CA GLU A 35 -14.82 -12.84 -2.59
C GLU A 35 -15.74 -11.67 -3.00
N LYS A 36 -15.37 -10.44 -2.64
CA LYS A 36 -16.10 -9.21 -2.91
C LYS A 36 -15.36 -8.31 -3.91
N PRO A 37 -16.08 -7.52 -4.73
CA PRO A 37 -15.46 -6.48 -5.53
C PRO A 37 -14.71 -5.49 -4.64
N LEU A 38 -13.43 -5.27 -4.94
CA LEU A 38 -12.61 -4.24 -4.31
C LEU A 38 -12.66 -2.98 -5.16
N ALA A 39 -12.88 -1.84 -4.52
CA ALA A 39 -12.69 -0.52 -5.12
C ALA A 39 -11.31 0.02 -4.71
N ASN A 40 -10.71 0.84 -5.57
CA ASN A 40 -9.53 1.62 -5.21
C ASN A 40 -10.00 3.00 -4.73
N LEU A 41 -9.76 3.31 -3.46
CA LEU A 41 -10.09 4.60 -2.89
C LEU A 41 -8.85 5.50 -2.88
N GLY A 42 -8.95 6.68 -3.47
CA GLY A 42 -7.92 7.71 -3.46
C GLY A 42 -8.38 8.95 -2.71
N VAL A 43 -7.65 9.34 -1.67
CA VAL A 43 -7.85 10.60 -0.93
C VAL A 43 -6.65 11.50 -1.15
N SER A 44 -6.88 12.76 -1.52
CA SER A 44 -5.83 13.75 -1.73
C SER A 44 -6.20 15.07 -1.08
N LEU A 45 -5.35 15.56 -0.19
CA LEU A 45 -5.45 16.89 0.41
C LEU A 45 -4.20 17.70 0.09
N GLY A 46 -4.35 19.01 -0.01
CA GLY A 46 -3.22 19.89 -0.22
C GLY A 46 -3.44 21.26 0.39
N THR A 47 -2.35 21.88 0.78
CA THR A 47 -2.32 23.24 1.32
C THR A 47 -1.23 24.05 0.63
N THR A 48 -1.49 25.34 0.44
CA THR A 48 -0.52 26.28 -0.14
C THR A 48 -0.18 27.30 0.93
N ILE A 49 1.12 27.44 1.22
CA ILE A 49 1.64 28.33 2.25
C ILE A 49 2.49 29.39 1.57
N ASN A 50 2.27 30.65 1.92
CA ASN A 50 3.12 31.75 1.46
C ASN A 50 4.37 31.78 2.35
N THR A 51 5.55 31.64 1.74
CA THR A 51 6.84 31.61 2.46
C THR A 51 7.55 32.96 2.48
N GLY A 52 6.88 34.03 2.01
CA GLY A 52 7.48 35.34 1.82
C GLY A 52 8.35 35.41 0.57
N ASN A 53 8.90 36.59 0.26
CA ASN A 53 9.74 36.83 -0.92
C ASN A 53 9.09 36.41 -2.26
N TYR A 54 7.78 36.60 -2.40
CA TYR A 54 7.02 36.20 -3.60
C TYR A 54 7.06 34.70 -3.92
N ASN A 55 7.47 33.86 -2.95
CA ASN A 55 7.49 32.42 -3.08
C ASN A 55 6.34 31.79 -2.29
N ASN A 56 5.83 30.68 -2.81
CA ASN A 56 4.81 29.86 -2.16
C ASN A 56 5.26 28.41 -2.20
N VAL A 57 4.91 27.65 -1.17
CA VAL A 57 5.13 26.20 -1.12
C VAL A 57 3.76 25.52 -1.13
N LYS A 58 3.58 24.58 -2.06
CA LYS A 58 2.40 23.70 -2.11
C LYS A 58 2.78 22.34 -1.52
N ILE A 59 2.08 21.94 -0.48
CA ILE A 59 2.20 20.62 0.13
C ILE A 59 0.98 19.82 -0.28
N GLN A 60 1.17 18.61 -0.79
CA GLN A 60 0.09 17.71 -1.19
C GLN A 60 0.38 16.31 -0.68
N VAL A 61 -0.60 15.72 0.00
CA VAL A 61 -0.54 14.36 0.52
C VAL A 61 -1.68 13.57 -0.13
N SER A 62 -1.33 12.40 -0.68
CA SER A 62 -2.27 11.50 -1.34
C SER A 62 -2.10 10.08 -0.80
N LEU A 63 -3.21 9.44 -0.43
CA LEU A 63 -3.26 8.05 -0.01
C LEU A 63 -4.19 7.28 -0.95
N HIS A 64 -3.70 6.14 -1.44
CA HIS A 64 -4.48 5.18 -2.24
C HIS A 64 -4.52 3.85 -1.51
N MET A 65 -5.72 3.33 -1.29
CA MET A 65 -5.90 2.04 -0.64
C MET A 65 -7.08 1.26 -1.23
N PRO A 66 -6.96 -0.07 -1.32
CA PRO A 66 -8.10 -0.91 -1.66
C PRO A 66 -9.13 -0.90 -0.52
N ALA A 67 -10.41 -0.85 -0.86
CA ALA A 67 -11.54 -0.93 0.06
C ALA A 67 -12.62 -1.86 -0.50
N GLY A 68 -13.25 -2.68 0.34
CA GLY A 68 -14.50 -3.35 -0.03
C GLY A 68 -15.62 -2.34 -0.29
N LEU A 69 -16.55 -2.66 -1.20
CA LEU A 69 -17.68 -1.76 -1.51
C LEU A 69 -18.57 -1.44 -0.30
N ASP A 70 -18.66 -2.36 0.65
CA ASP A 70 -19.44 -2.24 1.89
C ASP A 70 -18.76 -1.38 2.96
N GLU A 71 -17.45 -1.14 2.83
CA GLU A 71 -16.65 -0.40 3.82
C GLU A 71 -16.07 0.91 3.28
N ILE A 72 -16.46 1.35 2.06
CA ILE A 72 -15.92 2.55 1.41
C ILE A 72 -15.95 3.76 2.32
N ASP A 73 -17.09 4.05 2.95
CA ASP A 73 -17.25 5.23 3.80
C ASP A 73 -16.34 5.17 5.04
N VAL A 74 -16.22 3.99 5.64
CA VAL A 74 -15.36 3.77 6.81
C VAL A 74 -13.89 3.93 6.44
N VAL A 75 -13.49 3.39 5.30
CA VAL A 75 -12.12 3.48 4.80
C VAL A 75 -11.81 4.92 4.36
N PHE A 76 -12.78 5.64 3.80
CA PHE A 76 -12.66 7.05 3.46
C PHE A 76 -12.42 7.93 4.66
N GLU A 77 -13.22 7.82 5.72
CA GLU A 77 -13.04 8.61 6.95
C GLU A 77 -11.67 8.35 7.60
N LYS A 78 -11.22 7.10 7.59
CA LYS A 78 -9.88 6.72 8.07
C LYS A 78 -8.78 7.34 7.21
N ALA A 79 -8.89 7.22 5.89
CA ALA A 79 -7.93 7.77 4.96
C ALA A 79 -7.89 9.30 5.05
N LEU A 80 -9.05 9.95 5.18
CA LEU A 80 -9.15 11.40 5.36
C LEU A 80 -8.46 11.86 6.64
N THR A 81 -8.77 11.23 7.77
CA THR A 81 -8.15 11.54 9.06
C THR A 81 -6.64 11.36 9.01
N TRP A 82 -6.17 10.29 8.36
CA TRP A 82 -4.74 10.04 8.19
C TRP A 82 -4.06 11.07 7.29
N VAL A 83 -4.65 11.38 6.14
CA VAL A 83 -4.09 12.35 5.19
C VAL A 83 -4.06 13.74 5.82
N ASP A 84 -5.09 14.13 6.58
CA ASP A 84 -5.12 15.40 7.30
C ASP A 84 -4.05 15.49 8.39
N ALA A 85 -3.94 14.45 9.23
CA ALA A 85 -2.90 14.38 10.24
C ALA A 85 -1.49 14.48 9.62
N LYS A 86 -1.26 13.77 8.51
CA LYS A 86 0.04 13.80 7.82
C LYS A 86 0.30 15.14 7.14
N LEU A 87 -0.73 15.77 6.57
CA LEU A 87 -0.61 17.10 5.99
C LEU A 87 -0.24 18.14 7.06
N ASN A 88 -0.82 18.05 8.24
CA ASN A 88 -0.52 18.94 9.37
C ASN A 88 0.90 18.73 9.90
N GLU A 89 1.37 17.49 10.00
CA GLU A 89 2.75 17.15 10.37
C GLU A 89 3.76 17.77 9.38
N VAL A 90 3.57 17.53 8.07
CA VAL A 90 4.45 18.07 7.02
C VAL A 90 4.37 19.60 6.97
N LYS A 91 3.18 20.16 7.21
CA LYS A 91 2.99 21.61 7.30
C LYS A 91 3.79 22.21 8.45
N SER A 92 3.78 21.59 9.65
CA SER A 92 4.58 22.08 10.79
C SER A 92 6.08 22.04 10.51
N GLU A 93 6.57 20.96 9.86
CA GLU A 93 7.98 20.85 9.47
C GLU A 93 8.41 21.96 8.50
N VAL A 94 7.53 22.33 7.57
CA VAL A 94 7.82 23.38 6.56
C VAL A 94 7.77 24.78 7.15
N ILE A 95 6.89 25.04 8.11
CA ILE A 95 6.74 26.36 8.74
C ILE A 95 7.79 26.57 9.85
N GLY A 96 8.33 25.49 10.43
CA GLY A 96 9.43 25.57 11.40
C GLY A 96 9.01 26.07 12.78
N GLU A 97 7.92 25.52 13.33
CA GLU A 97 7.61 25.57 14.77
C GLU A 97 8.02 24.27 15.47
#